data_AF-A0A1T4VTL6-F1
#
_entry.id   AF-A0A1T4VTL6-F1
#
_cell.length_a   1.000
_cell.length_b   1.000
_cell.length_c   1.000
_cell.angle_alpha   90.00
_cell.angle_beta   90.00
_cell.angle_gamma   90.00
#
_symmetry.space_group_name_H-M   'P 1'
#
loop_
_entity.id
_entity.type
_entity.pdbx_description
1 polymer ?
#
loop_
_entity_poly.entity_id
_entity_poly.type
_entity_poly.pdbx_seq_one_letter_code
_entity_poly.pdbx_strand_id
1 'polypeptide(L)'
;MTKLKIKIDPILCIAIILAIISSFFVFPDAKYIKYIDYRTLGILWSLMVIIKGLEDNMLFEKIAKFLLNKSNRLWQLIAILIFTVYVSAMFITNDVALITFVPFTIMVLRKCKKDNLILIVIIFETIAANMGSMLTPIGNPQNLYIYGVSKMSLVDFFSLMLPYSLLTIVLLCISQIFLPGKMDVVDIADEHNKHIVIESRKQVLVYCLLFICALLTVLRIIPCRYTVVAVCAVALWIDYKLVFRVDYALLFTFIAFFIFSGNISRIPEVHDKLAQIIKGREFVTSIALSQIISNVPATLLITGFTHRYKTVILGADLGGLGTLIASMASVISYKIYAREKDSKKFKYIISFTAISIVYLSVLLSYAFLVEHRKVERNIHKKQVKKVVEVESDTREFNDEHRIMTLFVPGLEKHSLEGALSSLDGYGFYNVKVKDKEGNVLEIDFPKLRESKYKITKEYDSSGKFVDKVFFVESQSIPENVRAGTDFEIVLTVTE
;
A
#
# COMPACT_ATOMS: atom_id res chain seq x y z
N MET A 1 19.88 -8.42 -42.61
CA MET A 1 18.65 -8.92 -41.95
C MET A 1 18.96 -9.28 -40.50
N THR A 2 18.83 -8.32 -39.59
CA THR A 2 18.95 -8.55 -38.14
C THR A 2 17.73 -9.35 -37.69
N LYS A 3 17.94 -10.63 -37.34
CA LYS A 3 16.91 -11.46 -36.70
C LYS A 3 16.31 -10.67 -35.53
N LEU A 4 15.02 -10.33 -35.62
CA LEU A 4 14.24 -9.85 -34.49
C LEU A 4 14.28 -10.97 -33.44
N LYS A 5 15.24 -10.92 -32.51
CA LYS A 5 15.17 -11.74 -31.30
C LYS A 5 13.97 -11.20 -30.52
N ILE A 6 12.83 -11.87 -30.63
CA ILE A 6 11.69 -11.67 -29.74
C ILE A 6 12.25 -11.86 -28.33
N LYS A 7 12.47 -10.75 -27.63
CA LYS A 7 12.86 -10.79 -26.22
C LYS A 7 11.63 -11.17 -25.45
N ILE A 8 11.57 -12.45 -25.11
CA ILE A 8 10.53 -13.02 -24.27
C ILE A 8 10.63 -12.36 -22.88
N ASP A 9 9.54 -11.74 -22.43
CA ASP A 9 9.45 -11.22 -21.07
C ASP A 9 9.27 -12.42 -20.09
N PRO A 10 10.22 -12.65 -19.16
CA PRO A 10 10.14 -13.78 -18.24
C PRO A 10 8.91 -13.75 -17.35
N ILE A 11 8.47 -12.55 -16.93
CA ILE A 11 7.29 -12.40 -16.07
C ILE A 11 6.04 -12.77 -16.86
N LEU A 12 5.93 -12.31 -18.10
CA LEU A 12 4.83 -12.70 -18.98
C LEU A 12 4.77 -14.21 -19.16
N CYS A 13 5.92 -14.88 -19.34
CA CYS A 13 5.97 -16.33 -19.48
C CYS A 13 5.47 -17.05 -18.24
N ILE A 14 5.94 -16.63 -17.06
CA ILE A 14 5.48 -17.21 -15.79
C ILE A 14 3.97 -17.00 -15.64
N ALA A 15 3.48 -15.80 -15.92
CA ALA A 15 2.06 -15.48 -15.85
C ALA A 15 1.22 -16.36 -16.80
N ILE A 16 1.65 -16.52 -18.06
CA ILE A 16 0.98 -17.37 -19.05
C ILE A 16 1.02 -18.83 -18.62
N ILE A 17 2.15 -19.34 -18.14
CA ILE A 17 2.28 -20.72 -17.66
C ILE A 17 1.33 -20.96 -16.50
N LEU A 18 1.28 -20.06 -15.52
CA LEU A 18 0.36 -20.16 -14.38
C LEU A 18 -1.10 -20.12 -14.84
N ALA A 19 -1.45 -19.23 -15.76
CA ALA A 19 -2.80 -19.15 -16.34
C ALA A 19 -3.17 -20.46 -17.04
N ILE A 20 -2.31 -20.98 -17.92
CA ILE A 20 -2.52 -22.23 -18.65
C ILE A 20 -2.68 -23.41 -17.68
N ILE A 21 -1.77 -23.57 -16.71
CA ILE A 21 -1.83 -24.63 -15.71
C ILE A 21 -3.16 -24.56 -14.96
N SER A 22 -3.56 -23.37 -14.48
CA SER A 22 -4.81 -23.20 -13.75
C SER A 22 -6.05 -23.50 -14.60
N SER A 23 -6.01 -23.27 -15.91
CA SER A 23 -7.10 -23.57 -16.84
C SER A 23 -7.32 -25.07 -17.09
N PHE A 24 -6.36 -25.93 -16.74
CA PHE A 24 -6.59 -27.39 -16.71
C PHE A 24 -7.43 -27.83 -15.50
N PHE A 25 -7.47 -27.03 -14.43
CA PHE A 25 -8.30 -27.31 -13.24
C PHE A 25 -9.66 -26.62 -13.30
N VAL A 26 -9.71 -25.44 -13.92
CA VAL A 26 -10.94 -24.67 -14.11
C VAL A 26 -11.09 -24.38 -15.59
N PHE A 27 -11.89 -25.17 -16.30
CA PHE A 27 -12.04 -25.00 -17.76
C PHE A 27 -12.64 -23.63 -18.14
N PRO A 28 -12.19 -23.02 -19.25
CA PRO A 28 -12.76 -21.78 -19.76
C PRO A 28 -14.27 -21.84 -19.94
N ASP A 29 -14.97 -20.90 -19.30
CA ASP A 29 -16.41 -20.69 -19.41
C ASP A 29 -16.73 -19.20 -19.57
N ALA A 30 -18.01 -18.85 -19.69
CA ALA A 30 -18.44 -17.46 -19.86
C ALA A 30 -18.01 -16.53 -18.69
N LYS A 31 -17.65 -17.07 -17.52
CA LYS A 31 -17.22 -16.25 -16.37
C LYS A 31 -15.81 -15.69 -16.55
N TYR A 32 -14.97 -16.31 -17.39
CA TYR A 32 -13.62 -15.83 -17.68
C TYR A 32 -13.59 -14.38 -18.17
N ILE A 33 -14.60 -13.97 -18.96
CA ILE A 33 -14.73 -12.60 -19.45
C ILE A 33 -14.78 -11.60 -18.30
N LYS A 34 -15.37 -11.99 -17.15
CA LYS A 34 -15.50 -11.14 -15.94
C LYS A 34 -14.24 -11.10 -15.09
N TYR A 35 -13.25 -11.99 -15.32
CA TYR A 35 -11.98 -11.93 -14.59
C TYR A 35 -11.16 -10.72 -15.00
N ILE A 36 -11.30 -10.28 -16.25
CA ILE A 36 -10.47 -9.23 -16.83
C ILE A 36 -11.00 -7.85 -16.43
N ASP A 37 -10.17 -7.06 -15.76
CA ASP A 37 -10.46 -5.64 -15.54
C ASP A 37 -10.15 -4.80 -16.79
N TYR A 38 -11.11 -4.74 -17.71
CA TYR A 38 -11.00 -3.95 -18.94
C TYR A 38 -10.82 -2.46 -18.71
N ARG A 39 -11.32 -1.93 -17.58
CA ARG A 39 -11.14 -0.51 -17.24
C ARG A 39 -9.68 -0.24 -16.97
N THR A 40 -9.05 -1.04 -16.12
CA THR A 40 -7.63 -0.91 -15.79
C THR A 40 -6.77 -1.08 -17.05
N LEU A 41 -7.02 -2.13 -17.85
CA LEU A 41 -6.29 -2.35 -19.10
C LEU A 41 -6.45 -1.20 -20.10
N GLY A 42 -7.67 -0.67 -20.28
CA GLY A 42 -7.93 0.44 -21.18
C GLY A 42 -7.24 1.74 -20.76
N ILE A 43 -7.20 2.03 -19.46
CA ILE A 43 -6.47 3.19 -18.92
C ILE A 43 -4.95 2.98 -19.08
N LEU A 44 -4.42 1.81 -18.73
CA LEU A 44 -3.00 1.49 -18.90
C LEU A 44 -2.56 1.66 -20.35
N TRP A 45 -3.28 1.05 -21.30
CA TRP A 45 -2.99 1.17 -22.72
C TRP A 45 -3.04 2.63 -23.19
N SER A 46 -4.08 3.38 -22.78
CA SER A 46 -4.22 4.80 -23.14
C SER A 46 -3.04 5.61 -22.64
N LEU A 47 -2.66 5.45 -21.37
CA LEU A 47 -1.52 6.14 -20.77
C LEU A 47 -0.22 5.77 -21.48
N MET A 48 0.04 4.48 -21.75
CA MET A 48 1.25 4.05 -22.45
C MET A 48 1.38 4.70 -23.83
N VAL A 49 0.30 4.76 -24.61
CA VAL A 49 0.31 5.40 -25.93
C VAL A 49 0.55 6.91 -25.81
N ILE A 50 -0.15 7.59 -24.91
CA ILE A 50 0.01 9.03 -24.69
C ILE A 50 1.44 9.36 -24.26
N ILE A 51 1.94 8.63 -23.27
CA ILE A 51 3.27 8.82 -22.72
C ILE A 51 4.33 8.54 -23.79
N LYS A 52 4.16 7.50 -24.61
CA LYS A 52 5.09 7.23 -25.71
C LYS A 52 5.11 8.36 -26.74
N GLY A 53 3.96 8.96 -27.03
CA GLY A 53 3.87 10.13 -27.90
C GLY A 53 4.58 11.38 -27.34
N LEU A 54 4.52 11.59 -26.01
CA LEU A 54 5.25 12.66 -25.32
C LEU A 54 6.77 12.40 -25.29
N GLU A 55 7.17 11.15 -25.07
CA GLU A 55 8.57 10.69 -25.08
C GLU A 55 9.20 10.86 -26.46
N ASP A 56 8.52 10.42 -27.53
CA ASP A 56 9.00 10.58 -28.91
C ASP A 56 9.17 12.07 -29.29
N ASN A 57 8.43 12.96 -28.65
CA ASN A 57 8.57 14.42 -28.82
C ASN A 57 9.59 15.07 -27.86
N MET A 58 10.36 14.27 -27.11
CA MET A 58 11.45 14.70 -26.21
C MET A 58 11.02 15.73 -25.15
N LEU A 59 9.75 15.67 -24.70
CA LEU A 59 9.21 16.63 -23.74
C LEU A 59 9.96 16.57 -22.41
N PHE A 60 10.22 15.36 -21.92
CA PHE A 60 10.76 15.10 -20.60
C PHE A 60 12.24 15.50 -20.51
N GLU A 61 13.04 15.19 -21.53
CA GLU A 61 14.43 15.59 -21.67
C GLU A 61 14.56 17.11 -21.77
N LYS A 62 13.62 17.77 -22.45
CA LYS A 62 13.58 19.24 -22.51
C LYS A 62 13.32 19.87 -21.14
N ILE A 63 12.40 19.31 -20.36
CA ILE A 63 12.13 19.76 -18.97
C ILE A 63 13.39 19.56 -18.12
N ALA A 64 14.02 18.38 -18.18
CA ALA A 64 15.25 18.11 -17.44
C ALA A 64 16.37 19.10 -17.82
N LYS A 65 16.61 19.30 -19.13
CA LYS A 65 17.60 20.27 -19.62
C LYS A 65 17.33 21.69 -19.15
N PHE A 66 16.07 22.13 -19.15
CA PHE A 66 15.70 23.44 -18.63
C PHE A 66 16.04 23.60 -17.14
N LEU A 67 15.84 22.55 -16.34
CA LEU A 67 16.20 22.55 -14.93
C LEU A 67 17.72 22.54 -14.73
N LEU A 68 18.45 21.77 -15.55
CA LEU A 68 19.92 21.66 -15.48
C LEU A 68 20.65 22.98 -15.74
N ASN A 69 20.12 23.85 -16.61
CA ASN A 69 20.69 25.18 -16.88
C ASN A 69 20.75 26.09 -15.64
N LYS A 70 20.12 25.70 -14.53
CA LYS A 70 20.17 26.42 -13.25
C LYS A 70 21.18 25.84 -12.26
N SER A 71 21.93 24.81 -12.65
CA SER A 71 22.90 24.13 -11.77
C SER A 71 24.34 24.51 -12.10
N ASN A 72 25.09 24.90 -11.08
CA ASN A 72 26.51 25.27 -11.21
C ASN A 72 27.42 24.31 -10.43
N ARG A 73 26.84 23.40 -9.64
CA ARG A 73 27.54 22.47 -8.75
C ARG A 73 27.09 21.04 -8.98
N LEU A 74 28.00 20.08 -8.79
CA LEU A 74 27.73 18.67 -9.04
C LEU A 74 26.57 18.10 -8.22
N TRP A 75 26.44 18.50 -6.94
CA TRP A 75 25.31 18.07 -6.12
C TRP A 75 23.97 18.56 -6.67
N GLN A 76 23.90 19.78 -7.20
CA GLN A 76 22.68 20.34 -7.81
C GLN A 76 22.32 19.57 -9.08
N LEU A 77 23.33 19.30 -9.93
CA LEU A 77 23.16 18.48 -11.13
C LEU A 77 22.54 17.13 -10.76
N ILE A 78 23.15 16.41 -9.82
CA ILE A 78 22.69 15.07 -9.40
C ILE A 78 21.30 15.14 -8.73
N ALA A 79 21.03 16.18 -7.93
CA ALA A 79 19.70 16.41 -7.37
C ALA A 79 18.64 16.59 -8.45
N ILE A 80 18.91 17.40 -9.47
CA ILE A 80 17.98 17.60 -10.58
C ILE A 80 17.74 16.29 -11.31
N LEU A 81 18.77 15.50 -11.61
CA LEU A 81 18.60 14.21 -12.29
C LEU A 81 17.72 13.25 -11.47
N ILE A 82 18.03 13.05 -10.18
CA ILE A 82 17.29 12.15 -9.29
C ILE A 82 15.85 12.64 -9.05
N PHE A 83 15.65 13.92 -8.69
CA PHE A 83 14.33 14.44 -8.35
C PHE A 83 13.45 14.69 -9.58
N THR A 84 14.03 14.92 -10.75
CA THR A 84 13.24 14.93 -12.00
C THR A 84 12.67 13.53 -12.27
N VAL A 85 13.45 12.47 -12.05
CA VAL A 85 12.94 11.10 -12.13
C VAL A 85 11.87 10.85 -11.07
N TYR A 86 12.11 11.26 -9.82
CA TYR A 86 11.14 11.12 -8.72
C TYR A 86 9.78 11.74 -9.05
N VAL A 87 9.78 13.01 -9.46
CA VAL A 87 8.56 13.75 -9.76
C VAL A 87 7.91 13.25 -11.04
N SER A 88 8.69 12.96 -12.09
CA SER A 88 8.14 12.48 -13.36
C SER A 88 7.48 11.11 -13.20
N ALA A 89 8.05 10.22 -12.38
CA ALA A 89 7.49 8.90 -12.11
C ALA A 89 6.10 8.96 -11.45
N MET A 90 5.72 10.07 -10.81
CA MET A 90 4.35 10.29 -10.32
C MET A 90 3.32 10.42 -11.45
N PHE A 91 3.73 10.77 -12.66
CA PHE A 91 2.84 11.09 -13.76
C PHE A 91 2.93 10.11 -14.94
N ILE A 92 4.12 9.61 -15.27
CA ILE A 92 4.36 8.86 -16.52
C ILE A 92 4.78 7.42 -16.31
N THR A 93 4.64 6.89 -15.10
CA THR A 93 5.15 5.61 -14.63
C THR A 93 6.65 5.56 -14.34
N ASN A 94 7.04 4.72 -13.37
CA ASN A 94 8.43 4.43 -13.03
C ASN A 94 9.23 3.84 -14.20
N ASP A 95 8.66 2.94 -14.99
CA ASP A 95 9.36 2.30 -16.11
C ASP A 95 9.73 3.30 -17.21
N VAL A 96 8.77 4.12 -17.65
CA VAL A 96 9.00 5.15 -18.68
C VAL A 96 9.98 6.20 -18.16
N ALA A 97 9.83 6.64 -16.90
CA ALA A 97 10.77 7.59 -16.31
C ALA A 97 12.22 7.08 -16.40
N LEU A 98 12.48 5.81 -16.07
CA LEU A 98 13.82 5.25 -16.17
C LEU A 98 14.31 5.08 -17.61
N ILE A 99 13.44 4.64 -18.54
CA ILE A 99 13.80 4.53 -19.97
C ILE A 99 14.20 5.89 -20.53
N THR A 100 13.52 6.95 -20.11
CA THR A 100 13.72 8.32 -20.58
C THR A 100 14.97 8.94 -19.96
N PHE A 101 15.04 8.96 -18.62
CA PHE A 101 16.02 9.77 -17.92
C PHE A 101 17.36 9.06 -17.67
N VAL A 102 17.40 7.74 -17.52
CA VAL A 102 18.68 7.04 -17.27
C VAL A 102 19.68 7.22 -18.42
N PRO A 103 19.31 7.05 -19.72
CA PRO A 103 20.23 7.33 -20.82
C PRO A 103 20.66 8.80 -20.86
N PHE A 104 19.74 9.71 -20.59
CA PHE A 104 20.02 11.14 -20.49
C PHE A 104 21.03 11.44 -19.37
N THR A 105 20.88 10.83 -18.20
CA THR A 105 21.79 10.93 -17.05
C THR A 105 23.18 10.41 -17.37
N ILE A 106 23.28 9.25 -18.03
CA ILE A 106 24.57 8.70 -18.50
C ILE A 106 25.26 9.71 -19.42
N MET A 107 24.53 10.26 -20.40
CA MET A 107 25.06 11.25 -21.32
C MET A 107 25.56 12.50 -20.58
N VAL A 108 24.75 13.05 -19.67
CA VAL A 108 25.08 14.27 -18.90
C VAL A 108 26.32 14.05 -18.03
N LEU A 109 26.39 12.96 -17.27
CA LEU A 109 27.52 12.68 -16.38
C LEU A 109 28.83 12.45 -17.15
N ARG A 110 28.79 11.78 -18.30
CA ARG A 110 29.96 11.62 -19.18
C ARG A 110 30.48 12.94 -19.71
N LYS A 111 29.57 13.82 -20.16
CA LYS A 111 29.95 15.17 -20.61
C LYS A 111 30.64 15.95 -19.50
N CYS A 112 30.20 15.78 -18.25
CA CYS A 112 30.81 16.39 -17.09
C CYS A 112 32.09 15.67 -16.61
N LYS A 113 32.56 14.63 -17.32
CA LYS A 113 33.69 13.76 -16.94
C LYS A 113 33.51 13.13 -15.53
N LYS A 114 32.28 12.74 -15.20
CA LYS A 114 31.88 12.12 -13.92
C LYS A 114 31.41 10.67 -14.10
N ASP A 115 32.10 9.90 -14.94
CA ASP A 115 31.80 8.49 -15.21
C ASP A 115 31.75 7.62 -13.95
N ASN A 116 32.57 7.97 -12.94
CA ASN A 116 32.60 7.30 -11.64
C ASN A 116 31.28 7.40 -10.86
N LEU A 117 30.43 8.38 -11.16
CA LEU A 117 29.14 8.60 -10.49
C LEU A 117 27.96 7.94 -11.20
N ILE A 118 28.12 7.49 -12.45
CA ILE A 118 27.01 6.93 -13.24
C ILE A 118 26.33 5.78 -12.51
N LEU A 119 27.10 4.83 -11.97
CA LEU A 119 26.53 3.67 -11.26
C LEU A 119 25.66 4.09 -10.08
N ILE A 120 26.14 5.00 -9.23
CA ILE A 120 25.43 5.36 -7.99
C ILE A 120 24.23 6.27 -8.28
N VAL A 121 24.32 7.18 -9.25
CA VAL A 121 23.20 8.04 -9.64
C VAL A 121 22.07 7.21 -10.25
N ILE A 122 22.36 6.23 -11.11
CA ILE A 122 21.33 5.35 -11.68
C ILE A 122 20.63 4.53 -10.59
N ILE A 123 21.36 4.06 -9.57
CA ILE A 123 20.74 3.38 -8.41
C ILE A 123 19.77 4.32 -7.70
N PHE A 124 20.16 5.56 -7.43
CA PHE A 124 19.26 6.53 -6.80
C PHE A 124 18.10 6.94 -7.71
N GLU A 125 18.28 7.04 -9.02
CA GLU A 125 17.18 7.25 -9.97
C GLU A 125 16.21 6.07 -9.97
N THR A 126 16.71 4.84 -9.87
CA THR A 126 15.87 3.64 -9.77
C THR A 126 15.02 3.65 -8.51
N ILE A 127 15.64 3.97 -7.38
CA ILE A 127 14.92 4.15 -6.10
C ILE A 127 13.95 5.31 -6.23
N ALA A 128 14.37 6.45 -6.81
CA ALA A 128 13.53 7.61 -6.99
C ALA A 128 12.32 7.35 -7.89
N ALA A 129 12.47 6.57 -8.96
CA ALA A 129 11.37 6.19 -9.84
C ALA A 129 10.35 5.33 -9.10
N ASN A 130 10.80 4.26 -8.42
CA ASN A 130 9.91 3.40 -7.63
C ASN A 130 9.23 4.21 -6.51
N MET A 131 9.98 5.02 -5.78
CA MET A 131 9.47 5.74 -4.61
C MET A 131 8.65 6.98 -4.96
N GLY A 132 8.95 7.66 -6.06
CA GLY A 132 8.14 8.75 -6.59
C GLY A 132 6.83 8.24 -7.16
N SER A 133 6.87 7.12 -7.88
CA SER A 133 5.66 6.51 -8.46
C SER A 133 4.61 6.09 -7.44
N MET A 134 5.01 5.75 -6.21
CA MET A 134 4.07 5.29 -5.18
C MET A 134 3.05 6.37 -4.81
N LEU A 135 3.38 7.66 -4.96
CA LEU A 135 2.57 8.76 -4.44
C LEU A 135 1.22 8.89 -5.17
N THR A 136 1.12 8.41 -6.41
CA THR A 136 -0.10 8.53 -7.22
C THR A 136 -0.55 7.18 -7.77
N PRO A 137 -1.86 7.00 -8.05
CA PRO A 137 -2.35 5.78 -8.71
C PRO A 137 -1.72 5.54 -10.09
N ILE A 138 -1.31 6.60 -10.78
CA ILE A 138 -0.83 6.52 -12.17
C ILE A 138 0.64 6.16 -12.21
N GLY A 139 1.40 6.46 -11.15
CA GLY A 139 2.84 6.29 -11.14
C GLY A 139 3.30 4.85 -11.36
N ASN A 140 2.45 3.85 -11.13
CA ASN A 140 2.79 2.48 -11.53
C ASN A 140 1.54 1.65 -11.84
N PRO A 141 1.68 0.56 -12.63
CA PRO A 141 0.54 -0.23 -13.07
C PRO A 141 -0.23 -0.89 -11.92
N GLN A 142 0.47 -1.33 -10.87
CA GLN A 142 -0.17 -2.00 -9.73
C GLN A 142 -1.03 -1.04 -8.91
N ASN A 143 -0.60 0.20 -8.73
CA ASN A 143 -1.36 1.21 -8.01
C ASN A 143 -2.61 1.61 -8.78
N LEU A 144 -2.52 1.73 -10.11
CA LEU A 144 -3.68 2.04 -10.94
C LEU A 144 -4.75 0.96 -10.80
N TYR A 145 -4.33 -0.30 -10.81
CA TYR A 145 -5.21 -1.44 -10.62
C TYR A 145 -5.84 -1.47 -9.24
N ILE A 146 -5.04 -1.44 -8.14
CA ILE A 146 -5.60 -1.50 -6.80
C ILE A 146 -6.51 -0.28 -6.54
N TYR A 147 -6.14 0.90 -7.04
CA TYR A 147 -6.98 2.09 -6.97
C TYR A 147 -8.32 1.91 -7.69
N GLY A 148 -8.33 1.19 -8.81
CA GLY A 148 -9.54 0.80 -9.54
C GLY A 148 -10.46 -0.10 -8.71
N VAL A 149 -9.92 -1.23 -8.23
CA VAL A 149 -10.71 -2.26 -7.53
C VAL A 149 -11.08 -1.89 -6.09
N SER A 150 -10.24 -1.12 -5.39
CA SER A 150 -10.49 -0.70 -4.00
C SER A 150 -11.57 0.36 -3.86
N LYS A 151 -11.94 1.01 -4.97
CA LYS A 151 -12.84 2.17 -5.01
C LYS A 151 -12.43 3.34 -4.11
N MET A 152 -11.19 3.36 -3.58
CA MET A 152 -10.73 4.42 -2.69
C MET A 152 -10.70 5.80 -3.36
N SER A 153 -10.77 6.88 -2.56
CA SER A 153 -10.63 8.24 -3.06
C SER A 153 -9.16 8.56 -3.40
N LEU A 154 -8.92 9.54 -4.28
CA LEU A 154 -7.55 9.98 -4.57
C LEU A 154 -6.88 10.54 -3.32
N VAL A 155 -7.63 11.25 -2.46
CA VAL A 155 -7.12 11.83 -1.22
C VAL A 155 -6.69 10.75 -0.24
N ASP A 156 -7.44 9.65 -0.13
CA ASP A 156 -7.06 8.50 0.72
C ASP A 156 -5.79 7.83 0.23
N PHE A 157 -5.67 7.64 -1.09
CA PHE A 157 -4.48 7.06 -1.70
C PHE A 157 -3.25 7.95 -1.43
N PHE A 158 -3.37 9.24 -1.74
CA PHE A 158 -2.30 10.21 -1.54
C PHE A 158 -1.90 10.30 -0.07
N SER A 159 -2.86 10.38 0.85
CA SER A 159 -2.59 10.47 2.30
C SER A 159 -1.96 9.18 2.86
N LEU A 160 -2.26 8.03 2.27
CA LEU A 160 -1.65 6.76 2.63
C LEU A 160 -0.16 6.71 2.24
N MET A 161 0.19 7.23 1.06
CA MET A 161 1.53 7.14 0.48
C MET A 161 2.43 8.34 0.81
N LEU A 162 1.85 9.52 1.05
CA LEU A 162 2.57 10.77 1.29
C LEU A 162 3.64 10.66 2.38
N PRO A 163 3.40 10.05 3.57
CA PRO A 163 4.43 9.97 4.60
C PRO A 163 5.67 9.17 4.17
N TYR A 164 5.46 8.09 3.40
CA TYR A 164 6.53 7.23 2.87
C TYR A 164 7.26 7.90 1.71
N SER A 165 6.53 8.62 0.86
CA SER A 165 7.09 9.46 -0.20
C SER A 165 7.96 10.59 0.37
N LEU A 166 7.50 11.31 1.40
CA LEU A 166 8.29 12.34 2.06
C LEU A 166 9.54 11.76 2.75
N LEU A 167 9.40 10.62 3.43
CA LEU A 167 10.53 9.95 4.05
C LEU A 167 11.59 9.54 3.01
N THR A 168 11.17 9.06 1.84
CA THR A 168 12.12 8.73 0.76
C THR A 168 12.80 9.96 0.16
N ILE A 169 12.11 11.11 0.06
CA ILE A 169 12.76 12.38 -0.32
C ILE A 169 13.86 12.73 0.69
N VAL A 170 13.59 12.61 1.99
CA VAL A 170 14.60 12.85 3.04
C VAL A 170 15.79 11.90 2.91
N LEU A 171 15.53 10.60 2.69
CA LEU A 171 16.60 9.61 2.50
C LEU A 171 17.44 9.88 1.25
N LEU A 172 16.82 10.31 0.15
CA LEU A 172 17.52 10.71 -1.08
C LEU A 172 18.41 11.92 -0.81
N CYS A 173 17.90 12.97 -0.14
CA CYS A 173 18.68 14.13 0.27
C CYS A 173 19.89 13.76 1.14
N ILE A 174 19.68 12.89 2.14
CA ILE A 174 20.77 12.38 3.01
C ILE A 174 21.80 11.62 2.17
N SER A 175 21.35 10.80 1.23
CA SER A 175 22.23 10.01 0.37
C SER A 175 23.15 10.88 -0.49
N GLN A 176 22.70 12.09 -0.87
CA GLN A 176 23.52 13.03 -1.61
C GLN A 176 24.70 13.58 -0.80
N ILE A 177 24.60 13.61 0.53
CA ILE A 177 25.67 14.10 1.42
C ILE A 177 26.93 13.24 1.28
N PHE A 178 26.76 11.94 1.01
CA PHE A 178 27.84 10.96 0.91
C PHE A 178 28.41 10.84 -0.51
N LEU A 179 27.94 11.63 -1.49
CA LEU A 179 28.48 11.61 -2.84
C LEU A 179 29.86 12.29 -2.92
N PRO A 180 30.86 11.66 -3.55
CA PRO A 180 32.20 12.23 -3.66
C PRO A 180 32.21 13.39 -4.68
N GLY A 181 33.04 14.41 -4.43
CA GLY A 181 33.18 15.56 -5.33
C GLY A 181 31.93 16.44 -5.44
N LYS A 182 30.99 16.35 -4.48
CA LYS A 182 29.69 17.04 -4.56
C LYS A 182 29.78 18.56 -4.74
N MET A 183 30.86 19.20 -4.28
CA MET A 183 31.08 20.65 -4.41
C MET A 183 31.80 21.06 -5.70
N ASP A 184 32.21 20.09 -6.53
CA ASP A 184 32.89 20.35 -7.79
C ASP A 184 32.02 21.28 -8.66
N VAL A 185 32.66 22.29 -9.25
CA VAL A 185 32.02 23.12 -10.27
C VAL A 185 31.82 22.24 -11.49
N VAL A 186 30.60 22.23 -11.99
CA VAL A 186 30.28 21.54 -13.24
C VAL A 186 30.05 22.61 -14.27
N ASP A 187 30.91 22.63 -15.29
CA ASP A 187 30.70 23.50 -16.42
C ASP A 187 29.75 22.82 -17.41
N ILE A 188 28.49 23.27 -17.41
CA ILE A 188 27.48 22.83 -18.36
C ILE A 188 27.57 23.69 -19.65
N ALA A 189 28.49 24.67 -19.69
CA ALA A 189 28.51 25.73 -20.70
C ALA A 189 28.62 25.25 -22.16
N ASP A 190 27.70 25.83 -22.95
CA ASP A 190 27.73 26.16 -24.37
C ASP A 190 27.70 25.10 -25.47
N GLU A 191 28.09 23.84 -25.27
CA GLU A 191 27.86 22.81 -26.31
C GLU A 191 26.47 22.15 -26.24
N HIS A 192 25.64 22.54 -25.27
CA HIS A 192 24.25 22.10 -25.17
C HIS A 192 23.34 22.69 -26.26
N ASN A 193 23.86 23.49 -27.19
CA ASN A 193 23.13 24.05 -28.33
C ASN A 193 22.91 23.10 -29.51
N LYS A 194 23.14 21.78 -29.38
CA LYS A 194 22.32 20.86 -30.17
C LYS A 194 20.88 20.96 -29.64
N HIS A 195 20.06 21.67 -30.40
CA HIS A 195 18.65 21.86 -30.09
C HIS A 195 18.01 20.50 -29.78
N ILE A 196 17.52 20.31 -28.54
CA ILE A 196 16.47 19.32 -28.32
C ILE A 196 15.25 19.95 -29.00
N VAL A 197 15.11 19.66 -30.29
CA VAL A 197 14.00 20.15 -31.09
C VAL A 197 12.81 19.30 -30.69
N ILE A 198 11.79 19.92 -30.10
CA ILE A 198 10.48 19.28 -30.05
C ILE A 198 10.07 19.10 -31.51
N GLU A 199 9.94 17.86 -31.96
CA GLU A 199 9.59 17.54 -33.34
C GLU A 199 8.27 18.24 -33.74
N SER A 200 7.27 18.24 -32.86
CA SER A 200 6.04 19.01 -33.07
C SER A 200 5.38 19.53 -31.80
N ARG A 201 5.40 20.87 -31.61
CA ARG A 201 4.69 21.53 -30.49
C ARG A 201 3.18 21.22 -30.47
N LYS A 202 2.58 21.04 -31.65
CA LYS A 202 1.15 20.68 -31.79
C LYS A 202 0.89 19.27 -31.27
N GLN A 203 1.74 18.30 -31.61
CA GLN A 203 1.59 16.92 -31.11
C GLN A 203 1.74 16.86 -29.59
N VAL A 204 2.75 17.56 -29.04
CA VAL A 204 2.92 17.67 -27.58
C VAL A 204 1.66 18.22 -26.92
N LEU A 205 1.07 19.30 -27.46
CA LEU A 205 -0.17 19.86 -26.92
C LEU A 205 -1.31 18.84 -26.95
N VAL A 206 -1.50 18.12 -28.06
CA VAL A 206 -2.55 17.10 -28.19
C VAL A 206 -2.35 15.97 -27.18
N TYR A 207 -1.12 15.44 -27.05
CA TYR A 207 -0.84 14.39 -26.07
C TYR A 207 -0.97 14.89 -24.62
N CYS A 208 -0.63 16.14 -24.32
CA CYS A 208 -0.90 16.74 -23.01
C CYS A 208 -2.40 16.83 -22.71
N LEU A 209 -3.22 17.20 -23.69
CA LEU A 209 -4.68 17.22 -23.52
C LEU A 209 -5.25 15.81 -23.31
N LEU A 210 -4.79 14.83 -24.08
CA LEU A 210 -5.16 13.42 -23.86
C LEU A 210 -4.70 12.90 -22.50
N PHE A 211 -3.52 13.33 -22.04
CA PHE A 211 -3.01 12.99 -20.72
C PHE A 211 -3.97 13.50 -19.64
N ILE A 212 -4.41 14.77 -19.72
CA ILE A 212 -5.42 15.33 -18.81
C ILE A 212 -6.72 14.52 -18.87
N CYS A 213 -7.20 14.14 -20.06
CA CYS A 213 -8.37 13.26 -20.19
C CYS A 213 -8.16 11.89 -19.51
N ALA A 214 -6.97 11.31 -19.61
CA ALA A 214 -6.61 10.08 -18.92
C ALA A 214 -6.58 10.27 -17.39
N LEU A 215 -6.05 11.39 -16.89
CA LEU A 215 -6.12 11.74 -15.45
C LEU A 215 -7.57 11.80 -14.96
N LEU A 216 -8.44 12.48 -15.70
CA LEU A 216 -9.87 12.57 -15.38
C LEU A 216 -10.56 11.20 -15.43
N THR A 217 -10.07 10.29 -16.28
CA THR A 217 -10.56 8.90 -16.37
C THR A 217 -10.15 8.07 -15.15
N VAL A 218 -8.90 8.24 -14.70
CA VAL A 218 -8.39 7.61 -13.48
C VAL A 218 -9.24 8.06 -12.30
N LEU A 219 -9.50 9.37 -12.20
CA LEU A 219 -10.38 10.01 -11.22
C LEU A 219 -11.86 9.61 -11.31
N ARG A 220 -12.24 8.75 -12.28
CA ARG A 220 -13.60 8.27 -12.51
C ARG A 220 -14.59 9.37 -12.95
N ILE A 221 -14.07 10.51 -13.43
CA ILE A 221 -14.87 11.62 -13.98
C ILE A 221 -15.27 11.29 -15.42
N ILE A 222 -14.32 10.77 -16.22
CA ILE A 222 -14.56 10.38 -17.61
C ILE A 222 -14.67 8.85 -17.70
N PRO A 223 -15.71 8.29 -18.35
CA PRO A 223 -15.78 6.87 -18.66
C PRO A 223 -14.64 6.40 -19.56
N CYS A 224 -13.96 5.31 -19.16
CA CYS A 224 -12.76 4.79 -19.83
C CYS A 224 -12.90 4.62 -21.35
N ARG A 225 -14.06 4.17 -21.82
CA ARG A 225 -14.35 3.98 -23.26
C ARG A 225 -14.08 5.23 -24.10
N TYR A 226 -14.40 6.42 -23.60
CA TYR A 226 -14.23 7.66 -24.38
C TYR A 226 -12.75 8.01 -24.52
N THR A 227 -11.97 7.81 -23.46
CA THR A 227 -10.52 8.05 -23.48
C THR A 227 -9.81 7.07 -24.38
N VAL A 228 -10.16 5.78 -24.33
CA VAL A 228 -9.59 4.77 -25.24
C VAL A 228 -9.88 5.12 -26.70
N VAL A 229 -11.13 5.47 -27.03
CA VAL A 229 -11.51 5.86 -28.39
C VAL A 229 -10.77 7.12 -28.84
N ALA A 230 -10.67 8.14 -27.97
CA ALA A 230 -9.94 9.37 -28.28
C ALA A 230 -8.45 9.10 -28.54
N VAL A 231 -7.81 8.28 -27.69
CA VAL A 231 -6.39 7.91 -27.87
C VAL A 231 -6.21 7.09 -29.13
N CYS A 232 -7.07 6.11 -29.42
CA CYS A 232 -7.05 5.37 -30.69
C CYS A 232 -7.13 6.30 -31.89
N ALA A 233 -8.11 7.21 -31.91
CA ALA A 233 -8.32 8.14 -33.02
C ALA A 233 -7.11 9.05 -33.25
N VAL A 234 -6.57 9.62 -32.17
CA VAL A 234 -5.39 10.49 -32.24
C VAL A 234 -4.14 9.71 -32.65
N ALA A 235 -3.93 8.51 -32.12
CA ALA A 235 -2.78 7.68 -32.49
C ALA A 235 -2.85 7.31 -33.98
N LEU A 236 -4.02 6.90 -34.49
CA LEU A 236 -4.22 6.62 -35.91
C LEU A 236 -3.99 7.86 -36.80
N TRP A 237 -4.37 9.04 -36.32
CA TRP A 237 -4.23 10.29 -37.07
C TRP A 237 -2.79 10.83 -37.09
N ILE A 238 -2.06 10.73 -35.98
CA ILE A 238 -0.71 11.31 -35.84
C ILE A 238 0.37 10.30 -36.26
N ASP A 239 0.41 9.13 -35.62
CA ASP A 239 1.37 8.05 -35.90
C ASP A 239 0.80 6.72 -35.43
N TYR A 240 0.16 5.97 -36.34
CA TYR A 240 -0.42 4.67 -36.01
C TYR A 240 0.64 3.65 -35.56
N LYS A 241 1.92 3.85 -35.91
CA LYS A 241 3.02 2.95 -35.50
C LYS A 241 3.31 3.08 -34.02
N LEU A 242 2.97 4.22 -33.40
CA LEU A 242 3.08 4.45 -31.96
C LEU A 242 2.37 3.35 -31.17
N VAL A 243 1.19 2.92 -31.64
CA VAL A 243 0.39 1.88 -31.01
C VAL A 243 1.15 0.56 -30.93
N PHE A 244 2.05 0.25 -31.86
CA PHE A 244 2.84 -0.99 -31.84
C PHE A 244 4.12 -0.90 -31.00
N ARG A 245 4.46 0.30 -30.52
CA ARG A 245 5.69 0.56 -29.76
C ARG A 245 5.49 0.58 -28.23
N VAL A 246 4.25 0.42 -27.76
CA VAL A 246 3.94 0.34 -26.32
C VAL A 246 4.18 -1.06 -25.76
N ASP A 247 4.27 -1.17 -24.43
CA ASP A 247 4.54 -2.42 -23.73
C ASP A 247 3.29 -3.32 -23.60
N TYR A 248 3.04 -4.11 -24.64
CA TYR A 248 1.99 -5.13 -24.61
C TYR A 248 2.31 -6.31 -23.68
N ALA A 249 3.58 -6.55 -23.34
CA ALA A 249 3.93 -7.65 -22.44
C ALA A 249 3.33 -7.41 -21.05
N LEU A 250 3.33 -6.16 -20.60
CA LEU A 250 2.64 -5.76 -19.36
C LEU A 250 1.13 -5.99 -19.44
N LEU A 251 0.45 -5.58 -20.51
CA LEU A 251 -1.00 -5.80 -20.66
C LEU A 251 -1.37 -7.29 -20.68
N PHE A 252 -0.60 -8.10 -21.41
CA PHE A 252 -0.82 -9.55 -21.43
C PHE A 252 -0.48 -10.21 -20.09
N THR A 253 0.48 -9.68 -19.33
CA THR A 253 0.79 -10.14 -17.97
C THR A 253 -0.42 -9.94 -17.05
N PHE A 254 -1.08 -8.77 -17.13
CA PHE A 254 -2.31 -8.51 -16.39
C PHE A 254 -3.42 -9.51 -16.75
N ILE A 255 -3.66 -9.73 -18.04
CA ILE A 255 -4.67 -10.68 -18.51
C ILE A 255 -4.38 -12.09 -17.98
N ALA A 256 -3.13 -12.55 -18.07
CA ALA A 256 -2.73 -13.86 -17.59
C ALA A 256 -2.90 -13.99 -16.07
N PHE A 257 -2.52 -12.99 -15.28
CA PHE A 257 -2.75 -13.01 -13.83
C PHE A 257 -4.22 -12.89 -13.43
N PHE A 258 -5.05 -12.16 -14.19
CA PHE A 258 -6.49 -12.15 -13.98
C PHE A 258 -7.10 -13.52 -14.23
N ILE A 259 -6.68 -14.22 -15.29
CA ILE A 259 -7.12 -15.59 -15.56
C ILE A 259 -6.68 -16.51 -14.43
N PHE A 260 -5.40 -16.46 -14.06
CA PHE A 260 -4.86 -17.28 -12.98
C PHE A 260 -5.60 -17.03 -11.66
N SER A 261 -5.73 -15.77 -11.23
CA SER A 261 -6.41 -15.40 -9.99
C SER A 261 -7.88 -15.84 -10.01
N GLY A 262 -8.61 -15.60 -11.10
CA GLY A 262 -10.01 -16.00 -11.22
C GLY A 262 -10.20 -17.52 -11.18
N ASN A 263 -9.27 -18.29 -11.75
CA ASN A 263 -9.27 -19.75 -11.64
C ASN A 263 -9.00 -20.22 -10.22
N ILE A 264 -7.99 -19.67 -9.54
CA ILE A 264 -7.70 -20.08 -8.15
C ILE A 264 -8.88 -19.73 -7.23
N SER A 265 -9.55 -18.59 -7.42
CA SER A 265 -10.75 -18.23 -6.65
C SER A 265 -11.93 -19.19 -6.83
N ARG A 266 -11.88 -20.09 -7.82
CA ARG A 266 -12.89 -21.14 -8.05
C ARG A 266 -12.49 -22.52 -7.53
N ILE A 267 -11.30 -22.65 -6.92
CA ILE A 267 -10.82 -23.87 -6.28
C ILE A 267 -10.81 -23.61 -4.77
N PRO A 268 -11.89 -23.91 -4.02
CA PRO A 268 -12.04 -23.52 -2.62
C PRO A 268 -10.88 -23.97 -1.73
N GLU A 269 -10.38 -25.18 -1.94
CA GLU A 269 -9.30 -25.76 -1.14
C GLU A 269 -7.98 -25.00 -1.29
N VAL A 270 -7.72 -24.46 -2.48
CA VAL A 270 -6.51 -23.67 -2.76
C VAL A 270 -6.74 -22.23 -2.32
N HIS A 271 -7.89 -21.65 -2.65
CA HIS A 271 -8.27 -20.31 -2.26
C HIS A 271 -8.20 -20.12 -0.74
N ASP A 272 -8.82 -21.01 0.03
CA ASP A 272 -8.94 -20.84 1.48
C ASP A 272 -7.59 -21.01 2.19
N LYS A 273 -6.74 -21.92 1.71
CA LYS A 273 -5.36 -22.07 2.23
C LYS A 273 -4.52 -20.84 1.94
N LEU A 274 -4.56 -20.31 0.71
CA LEU A 274 -3.82 -19.12 0.35
C LEU A 274 -4.35 -17.88 1.09
N ALA A 275 -5.67 -17.73 1.20
CA ALA A 275 -6.31 -16.67 1.95
C ALA A 275 -5.92 -16.73 3.43
N GLN A 276 -5.84 -17.91 4.06
CA GLN A 276 -5.37 -18.06 5.43
C GLN A 276 -3.91 -17.64 5.63
N ILE A 277 -3.02 -17.95 4.66
CA ILE A 277 -1.61 -17.54 4.70
C ILE A 277 -1.50 -16.01 4.60
N ILE A 278 -2.35 -15.38 3.79
CA ILE A 278 -2.32 -13.94 3.52
C ILE A 278 -3.03 -13.13 4.62
N LYS A 279 -4.09 -13.67 5.23
CA LYS A 279 -4.95 -12.97 6.19
C LYS A 279 -4.15 -12.44 7.37
N GLY A 280 -4.19 -11.12 7.56
CA GLY A 280 -3.44 -10.41 8.62
C GLY A 280 -1.94 -10.26 8.36
N ARG A 281 -1.45 -10.79 7.23
CA ARG A 281 -0.04 -10.73 6.80
C ARG A 281 0.11 -10.03 5.46
N GLU A 282 -0.94 -9.37 4.95
CA GLU A 282 -1.00 -8.82 3.60
C GLU A 282 0.18 -7.90 3.28
N PHE A 283 0.57 -7.07 4.24
CA PHE A 283 1.70 -6.16 4.12
C PHE A 283 3.02 -6.91 3.89
N VAL A 284 3.34 -7.87 4.77
CA VAL A 284 4.59 -8.64 4.71
C VAL A 284 4.60 -9.57 3.50
N THR A 285 3.49 -10.24 3.20
CA THR A 285 3.37 -11.12 2.05
C THR A 285 3.53 -10.34 0.74
N SER A 286 3.01 -9.11 0.65
CA SER A 286 3.20 -8.24 -0.53
C SER A 286 4.67 -7.88 -0.74
N ILE A 287 5.39 -7.53 0.33
CA ILE A 287 6.83 -7.24 0.25
C ILE A 287 7.61 -8.47 -0.18
N ALA A 288 7.40 -9.60 0.51
CA ALA A 288 8.12 -10.84 0.28
C ALA A 288 7.89 -11.39 -1.13
N LEU A 289 6.63 -11.41 -1.59
CA LEU A 289 6.30 -11.88 -2.92
C LEU A 289 6.86 -10.96 -4.00
N SER A 290 6.87 -9.64 -3.77
CA SER A 290 7.49 -8.68 -4.70
C SER A 290 8.96 -9.02 -4.95
N GLN A 291 9.73 -9.42 -3.92
CA GLN A 291 11.15 -9.77 -4.07
C GLN A 291 11.41 -10.94 -5.05
N ILE A 292 10.40 -11.79 -5.27
CA ILE A 292 10.51 -13.03 -6.05
C ILE A 292 9.95 -12.83 -7.46
N ILE A 293 8.76 -12.21 -7.58
CA ILE A 293 8.04 -12.13 -8.85
C ILE A 293 7.84 -10.72 -9.38
N SER A 294 8.29 -9.66 -8.67
CA SER A 294 8.00 -8.23 -8.89
C SER A 294 6.68 -7.74 -8.27
N ASN A 295 6.67 -6.49 -7.83
CA ASN A 295 5.53 -5.76 -7.27
C ASN A 295 4.22 -5.80 -8.09
N VAL A 296 4.30 -5.71 -9.43
CA VAL A 296 3.10 -5.78 -10.29
C VAL A 296 2.37 -7.13 -10.17
N PRO A 297 2.99 -8.26 -10.53
CA PRO A 297 2.32 -9.55 -10.45
C PRO A 297 2.07 -10.00 -9.00
N ALA A 298 2.92 -9.63 -8.04
CA ALA A 298 2.67 -9.88 -6.61
C ALA A 298 1.35 -9.23 -6.16
N THR A 299 1.11 -7.98 -6.56
CA THR A 299 -0.14 -7.28 -6.28
C THR A 299 -1.35 -8.00 -6.88
N LEU A 300 -1.29 -8.31 -8.18
CA LEU A 300 -2.39 -8.93 -8.90
C LEU A 300 -2.78 -10.26 -8.25
N LEU A 301 -1.78 -11.07 -7.87
CA LEU A 301 -2.01 -12.33 -7.17
C LEU A 301 -2.64 -12.10 -5.79
N ILE A 302 -2.06 -11.24 -4.95
CA ILE A 302 -2.50 -11.06 -3.56
C ILE A 302 -3.93 -10.49 -3.49
N THR A 303 -4.27 -9.53 -4.35
CA THR A 303 -5.63 -8.95 -4.37
C THR A 303 -6.72 -9.95 -4.74
N GLY A 304 -6.38 -11.09 -5.34
CA GLY A 304 -7.30 -12.21 -5.56
C GLY A 304 -7.74 -12.92 -4.27
N PHE A 305 -7.03 -12.71 -3.16
CA PHE A 305 -7.23 -13.43 -1.89
C PHE A 305 -7.50 -12.51 -0.69
N THR A 306 -7.45 -11.18 -0.87
CA THR A 306 -7.72 -10.23 0.21
C THR A 306 -8.32 -8.92 -0.30
N HIS A 307 -9.17 -8.31 0.52
CA HIS A 307 -9.73 -6.98 0.30
C HIS A 307 -9.06 -5.90 1.15
N ARG A 308 -7.97 -6.21 1.85
CA ARG A 308 -7.19 -5.21 2.59
C ARG A 308 -6.28 -4.39 1.64
N TYR A 309 -6.90 -3.70 0.68
CA TYR A 309 -6.20 -3.00 -0.38
C TYR A 309 -5.15 -1.99 0.11
N LYS A 310 -5.42 -1.27 1.21
CA LYS A 310 -4.46 -0.29 1.78
C LYS A 310 -3.15 -0.96 2.20
N THR A 311 -3.20 -2.15 2.81
CA THR A 311 -1.99 -2.87 3.23
C THR A 311 -1.28 -3.51 2.05
N VAL A 312 -2.01 -3.95 1.02
CA VAL A 312 -1.44 -4.45 -0.23
C VAL A 312 -0.73 -3.33 -1.00
N ILE A 313 -1.33 -2.15 -1.16
CA ILE A 313 -0.69 -0.98 -1.80
C ILE A 313 0.63 -0.69 -1.09
N LEU A 314 0.58 -0.51 0.24
CA LEU A 314 1.78 -0.18 1.02
C LEU A 314 2.85 -1.27 0.92
N GLY A 315 2.46 -2.55 1.00
CA GLY A 315 3.42 -3.64 0.92
C GLY A 315 4.00 -3.83 -0.49
N ALA A 316 3.21 -3.59 -1.54
CA ALA A 316 3.68 -3.70 -2.92
C ALA A 316 4.60 -2.55 -3.33
N ASP A 317 4.28 -1.31 -2.94
CA ASP A 317 5.12 -0.15 -3.25
C ASP A 317 6.44 -0.18 -2.50
N LEU A 318 6.43 -0.46 -1.19
CA LEU A 318 7.66 -0.68 -0.43
C LEU A 318 8.40 -1.93 -0.92
N GLY A 319 7.66 -2.98 -1.23
CA GLY A 319 8.17 -4.22 -1.83
C GLY A 319 8.80 -4.07 -3.20
N GLY A 320 8.63 -2.91 -3.87
CA GLY A 320 9.37 -2.56 -5.09
C GLY A 320 10.87 -2.27 -4.83
N LEU A 321 11.27 -2.12 -3.57
CA LEU A 321 12.67 -2.08 -3.13
C LEU A 321 13.16 -3.46 -2.67
N GLY A 322 14.48 -3.64 -2.69
CA GLY A 322 15.18 -4.81 -2.15
C GLY A 322 16.01 -5.50 -3.22
N THR A 323 15.55 -6.65 -3.72
CA THR A 323 16.22 -7.35 -4.82
C THR A 323 16.06 -6.60 -6.13
N LEU A 324 16.93 -6.88 -7.12
CA LEU A 324 16.78 -6.31 -8.46
C LEU A 324 15.46 -6.72 -9.14
N ILE A 325 14.94 -7.89 -8.78
CA ILE A 325 13.70 -8.47 -9.35
C ILE A 325 12.46 -7.87 -8.71
N ALA A 326 12.60 -7.25 -7.53
CA ALA A 326 11.52 -6.65 -6.75
C ALA A 326 10.60 -5.70 -7.54
N SER A 327 11.17 -5.00 -8.52
CA SER A 327 10.46 -4.12 -9.43
C SER A 327 11.02 -4.27 -10.85
N MET A 328 10.15 -4.34 -11.85
CA MET A 328 10.56 -4.37 -13.25
C MET A 328 11.36 -3.13 -13.67
N ALA A 329 11.02 -1.98 -13.10
CA ALA A 329 11.75 -0.73 -13.29
C ALA A 329 13.24 -0.88 -12.89
N SER A 330 13.53 -1.62 -11.82
CA SER A 330 14.90 -1.89 -11.37
C SER A 330 15.69 -2.74 -12.38
N VAL A 331 15.02 -3.70 -13.03
CA VAL A 331 15.62 -4.49 -14.11
C VAL A 331 15.87 -3.62 -15.35
N ILE A 332 15.00 -2.65 -15.64
CA ILE A 332 15.15 -1.72 -16.78
C ILE A 332 16.41 -0.87 -16.62
N SER A 333 16.58 -0.17 -15.49
CA SER A 333 17.75 0.66 -15.25
C SER A 333 19.05 -0.17 -15.25
N TYR A 334 19.03 -1.38 -14.67
CA TYR A 334 20.13 -2.32 -14.78
C TYR A 334 20.44 -2.69 -16.23
N LYS A 335 19.42 -3.01 -17.05
CA LYS A 335 19.61 -3.36 -18.46
C LYS A 335 20.18 -2.21 -19.27
N ILE A 336 19.83 -0.96 -18.95
CA ILE A 336 20.40 0.24 -19.58
C ILE A 336 21.87 0.35 -19.17
N TYR A 337 22.17 0.36 -17.86
CA TYR A 337 23.54 0.42 -17.35
C TYR A 337 24.43 -0.71 -17.87
N ALA A 338 23.93 -1.95 -17.91
CA ALA A 338 24.67 -3.13 -18.32
C ALA A 338 25.03 -3.17 -19.82
N ARG A 339 24.46 -2.27 -20.64
CA ARG A 339 24.83 -2.09 -22.05
C ARG A 339 25.99 -1.11 -22.23
N GLU A 340 26.33 -0.36 -21.18
CA GLU A 340 27.47 0.56 -21.22
C GLU A 340 28.80 -0.21 -21.28
N LYS A 341 29.75 0.29 -22.06
CA LYS A 341 31.04 -0.36 -22.33
C LYS A 341 31.82 -0.69 -21.06
N ASP A 342 31.81 0.22 -20.09
CA ASP A 342 32.57 0.10 -18.83
C ASP A 342 31.68 -0.32 -17.63
N SER A 343 30.55 -0.99 -17.91
CA SER A 343 29.57 -1.34 -16.89
C SER A 343 30.07 -2.40 -15.92
N LYS A 344 30.03 -2.09 -14.63
CA LYS A 344 30.36 -3.02 -13.54
C LYS A 344 29.09 -3.75 -13.08
N LYS A 345 28.59 -4.67 -13.92
CA LYS A 345 27.29 -5.35 -13.74
C LYS A 345 27.10 -5.97 -12.36
N PHE A 346 28.08 -6.74 -11.87
CA PHE A 346 28.01 -7.39 -10.57
C PHE A 346 28.00 -6.36 -9.42
N LYS A 347 28.84 -5.32 -9.53
CA LYS A 347 28.87 -4.21 -8.57
C LYS A 347 27.53 -3.48 -8.53
N TYR A 348 26.90 -3.25 -9.68
CA TYR A 348 25.57 -2.64 -9.72
C TYR A 348 24.56 -3.45 -8.93
N ILE A 349 24.47 -4.77 -9.17
CA ILE A 349 23.50 -5.63 -8.47
C ILE A 349 23.71 -5.56 -6.96
N ILE A 350 24.95 -5.74 -6.48
CA ILE A 350 25.26 -5.69 -5.05
C ILE A 350 24.97 -4.31 -4.46
N SER A 351 25.46 -3.24 -5.08
CA SER A 351 25.25 -1.88 -4.57
C SER A 351 23.79 -1.48 -4.59
N PHE A 352 23.06 -1.82 -5.65
CA PHE A 352 21.62 -1.58 -5.75
C PHE A 352 20.87 -2.30 -4.63
N THR A 353 21.13 -3.60 -4.44
CA THR A 353 20.44 -4.39 -3.43
C THR A 353 20.79 -3.92 -2.03
N ALA A 354 22.06 -3.63 -1.73
CA ALA A 354 22.47 -3.11 -0.44
C ALA A 354 21.78 -1.78 -0.10
N ILE A 355 21.80 -0.82 -1.02
CA ILE A 355 21.15 0.50 -0.81
C ILE A 355 19.63 0.33 -0.71
N SER A 356 19.03 -0.50 -1.56
CA SER A 356 17.58 -0.73 -1.55
C SER A 356 17.12 -1.41 -0.26
N ILE A 357 17.90 -2.35 0.29
CA ILE A 357 17.63 -2.96 1.61
C ILE A 357 17.70 -1.91 2.71
N VAL A 358 18.65 -0.98 2.68
CA VAL A 358 18.71 0.12 3.65
C VAL A 358 17.45 0.98 3.58
N TYR A 359 17.04 1.41 2.38
CA TYR A 359 15.82 2.20 2.20
C TYR A 359 14.58 1.45 2.65
N LEU A 360 14.44 0.18 2.22
CA LEU A 360 13.35 -0.69 2.62
C LEU A 360 13.31 -0.86 4.14
N SER A 361 14.45 -1.07 4.80
CA SER A 361 14.51 -1.25 6.24
C SER A 361 14.01 -0.01 6.99
N VAL A 362 14.44 1.19 6.59
CA VAL A 362 13.98 2.45 7.21
C VAL A 362 12.47 2.64 7.00
N LEU A 363 11.96 2.37 5.79
CA LEU A 363 10.54 2.49 5.48
C LEU A 363 9.70 1.47 6.25
N LEU A 364 10.20 0.25 6.41
CA LEU A 364 9.58 -0.79 7.23
C LEU A 364 9.54 -0.38 8.70
N SER A 365 10.66 0.10 9.27
CA SER A 365 10.69 0.60 10.65
C SER A 365 9.66 1.72 10.86
N TYR A 366 9.54 2.63 9.90
CA TYR A 366 8.52 3.68 9.94
C TYR A 366 7.10 3.11 9.86
N ALA A 367 6.85 2.14 8.97
CA ALA A 367 5.53 1.48 8.85
C ALA A 367 5.12 0.80 10.17
N PHE A 368 6.03 0.06 10.81
CA PHE A 368 5.78 -0.59 12.10
C PHE A 368 5.53 0.43 13.21
N LEU A 369 6.29 1.54 13.25
CA LEU A 369 6.10 2.61 14.23
C LEU A 369 4.72 3.28 14.10
N VAL A 370 4.29 3.57 12.86
CA VAL A 370 2.98 4.16 12.59
C VAL A 370 1.86 3.22 13.03
N GLU A 371 2.00 1.93 12.76
CA GLU A 371 0.99 0.93 13.15
C GLU A 371 0.92 0.79 14.68
N HIS A 372 2.06 0.75 15.37
CA HIS A 372 2.11 0.74 16.84
C HIS A 372 1.40 1.96 17.44
N ARG A 373 1.68 3.17 16.93
CA ARG A 373 1.04 4.40 17.40
C ARG A 373 -0.47 4.43 17.13
N LYS A 374 -0.95 3.81 16.05
CA LYS A 374 -2.40 3.68 15.82
C LYS A 374 -3.05 2.76 16.83
N VAL A 375 -2.40 1.64 17.17
CA VAL A 375 -2.89 0.72 18.22
C VAL A 375 -2.96 1.45 19.56
N GLU A 376 -1.90 2.15 19.97
CA GLU A 376 -1.90 2.97 21.20
C GLU A 376 -2.99 4.04 21.19
N ARG A 377 -3.13 4.81 20.10
CA ARG A 377 -4.18 5.83 19.99
C ARG A 377 -5.58 5.25 20.02
N ASN A 378 -5.80 4.07 19.45
CA ASN A 378 -7.09 3.39 19.47
C ASN A 378 -7.40 2.82 20.86
N ILE A 379 -6.40 2.31 21.57
CA ILE A 379 -6.52 1.92 22.98
C ILE A 379 -6.88 3.16 23.82
N HIS A 380 -6.16 4.27 23.65
CA HIS A 380 -6.39 5.49 24.40
C HIS A 380 -7.75 6.15 24.07
N LYS A 381 -8.15 6.20 22.79
CA LYS A 381 -9.49 6.68 22.40
C LYS A 381 -10.62 5.78 22.88
N LYS A 382 -10.40 4.46 22.98
CA LYS A 382 -11.37 3.52 23.54
C LYS A 382 -11.45 3.64 25.07
N GLN A 383 -10.33 3.87 25.75
CA GLN A 383 -10.29 4.15 27.20
C GLN A 383 -10.97 5.48 27.57
N VAL A 384 -10.82 6.52 26.75
CA VAL A 384 -11.40 7.86 27.02
C VAL A 384 -12.91 7.93 26.74
N LYS A 385 -13.53 6.93 26.10
CA LYS A 385 -14.95 7.00 25.68
C LYS A 385 -15.94 6.21 26.53
N LYS A 386 -15.57 5.74 27.74
CA LYS A 386 -16.53 5.11 28.65
C LYS A 386 -16.07 5.18 30.12
N VAL A 387 -16.10 6.38 30.68
CA VAL A 387 -16.28 6.55 32.13
C VAL A 387 -17.73 6.99 32.30
N VAL A 388 -18.60 6.07 32.69
CA VAL A 388 -19.96 6.41 33.13
C VAL A 388 -19.85 6.60 34.64
N GLU A 389 -19.86 7.85 35.10
CA GLU A 389 -20.12 8.15 36.51
C GLU A 389 -21.63 8.11 36.72
N VAL A 390 -22.09 7.28 37.67
CA VAL A 390 -23.48 7.23 38.08
C VAL A 390 -23.56 7.63 39.55
N GLU A 391 -24.21 8.76 39.83
CA GLU A 391 -24.75 9.08 41.14
C GLU A 391 -26.05 8.30 41.32
N SER A 392 -26.15 7.50 42.39
CA SER A 392 -27.37 6.78 42.75
C SER A 392 -27.99 7.43 43.98
N ASP A 393 -29.13 8.09 43.80
CA ASP A 393 -30.05 8.43 44.88
C ASP A 393 -31.16 7.37 44.92
N THR A 394 -31.07 6.44 45.87
CA THR A 394 -32.22 5.80 46.54
C THR A 394 -31.70 4.88 47.65
N ARG A 395 -32.10 5.16 48.88
CA ARG A 395 -31.85 4.38 50.09
C ARG A 395 -33.02 3.42 50.33
N GLU A 396 -32.74 2.14 50.50
CA GLU A 396 -33.21 1.27 51.60
C GLU A 396 -32.64 -0.14 51.41
N PHE A 397 -31.86 -0.61 52.40
CA PHE A 397 -31.28 -1.96 52.44
C PHE A 397 -31.50 -2.59 53.81
N ASN A 398 -31.81 -3.89 53.82
CA ASN A 398 -31.85 -4.75 55.00
C ASN A 398 -30.45 -5.38 55.22
N ASP A 399 -30.10 -5.66 56.48
CA ASP A 399 -28.73 -5.60 57.02
C ASP A 399 -27.72 -6.71 56.62
N GLU A 400 -28.04 -7.66 55.73
CA GLU A 400 -27.17 -8.84 55.51
C GLU A 400 -26.48 -8.97 54.14
N HIS A 401 -26.76 -8.12 53.14
CA HIS A 401 -26.28 -8.38 51.77
C HIS A 401 -25.35 -7.27 51.22
N ARG A 402 -24.26 -7.65 50.53
CA ARG A 402 -23.35 -6.75 49.80
C ARG A 402 -23.86 -6.63 48.36
N ILE A 403 -24.24 -5.44 47.90
CA ILE A 403 -24.86 -5.27 46.57
C ILE A 403 -23.95 -4.56 45.57
N MET A 404 -24.05 -5.00 44.33
CA MET A 404 -23.31 -4.54 43.16
C MET A 404 -24.30 -3.98 42.14
N THR A 405 -24.22 -2.68 41.85
CA THR A 405 -25.13 -2.02 40.89
C THR A 405 -24.44 -1.80 39.54
N LEU A 406 -24.99 -2.38 38.48
CA LEU A 406 -24.50 -2.24 37.11
C LEU A 406 -25.51 -1.42 36.28
N PHE A 407 -25.13 -0.19 35.92
CA PHE A 407 -25.92 0.64 35.00
C PHE A 407 -25.45 0.45 33.57
N VAL A 408 -26.29 -0.15 32.72
CA VAL A 408 -26.00 -0.30 31.29
C VAL A 408 -27.21 0.15 30.47
N PRO A 409 -27.18 1.35 29.86
CA PRO A 409 -28.29 1.84 29.04
C PRO A 409 -28.50 0.95 27.80
N GLY A 410 -29.76 0.54 27.54
CA GLY A 410 -30.17 -0.10 26.29
C GLY A 410 -29.92 -1.60 26.15
N LEU A 411 -29.88 -2.38 27.24
CA LEU A 411 -29.78 -3.85 27.19
C LEU A 411 -31.11 -4.54 27.55
N GLU A 412 -31.79 -5.12 26.56
CA GLU A 412 -32.99 -5.96 26.72
C GLU A 412 -32.66 -7.41 27.14
N LYS A 413 -31.89 -7.65 28.22
CA LYS A 413 -31.62 -9.02 28.67
C LYS A 413 -31.85 -9.25 30.16
N HIS A 414 -32.63 -10.30 30.44
CA HIS A 414 -33.14 -10.65 31.77
C HIS A 414 -32.23 -11.57 32.61
N SER A 415 -30.97 -11.80 32.24
CA SER A 415 -30.02 -12.55 33.07
C SER A 415 -28.63 -11.92 33.08
N LEU A 416 -27.95 -12.04 34.22
CA LEU A 416 -26.59 -11.53 34.42
C LEU A 416 -25.59 -12.12 33.41
N GLU A 417 -25.70 -13.41 33.12
CA GLU A 417 -24.86 -14.09 32.13
C GLU A 417 -25.08 -13.52 30.71
N GLY A 418 -26.32 -13.16 30.39
CA GLY A 418 -26.68 -12.46 29.16
C GLY A 418 -26.13 -11.03 29.10
N ALA A 419 -26.11 -10.32 30.24
CA ALA A 419 -25.51 -8.99 30.35
C ALA A 419 -23.98 -9.04 30.23
N LEU A 420 -23.31 -9.94 30.95
CA LEU A 420 -21.86 -10.17 30.91
C LEU A 420 -21.37 -10.58 29.52
N SER A 421 -22.07 -11.50 28.84
CA SER A 421 -21.76 -11.86 27.45
C SER A 421 -21.95 -10.68 26.48
N SER A 422 -22.93 -9.82 26.72
CA SER A 422 -23.16 -8.64 25.87
C SER A 422 -22.08 -7.57 26.08
N LEU A 423 -21.56 -7.40 27.31
CA LEU A 423 -20.43 -6.52 27.62
C LEU A 423 -19.14 -6.91 26.86
N ASP A 424 -18.94 -8.20 26.58
CA ASP A 424 -17.82 -8.72 25.76
C ASP A 424 -17.87 -8.15 24.32
N GLY A 425 -19.07 -7.99 23.76
CA GLY A 425 -19.30 -7.36 22.45
C GLY A 425 -19.00 -5.85 22.42
N TYR A 426 -19.02 -5.19 23.57
CA TYR A 426 -18.81 -3.74 23.71
C TYR A 426 -17.40 -3.36 24.21
N GLY A 427 -16.55 -4.33 24.55
CA GLY A 427 -15.13 -4.12 24.85
C GLY A 427 -14.87 -3.36 26.16
N PHE A 428 -15.56 -3.72 27.23
CA PHE A 428 -15.27 -3.21 28.58
C PHE A 428 -14.13 -4.01 29.21
N TYR A 429 -13.21 -3.33 29.91
CA TYR A 429 -12.00 -3.94 30.50
C TYR A 429 -11.95 -3.83 32.03
N ASN A 430 -12.63 -2.85 32.62
CA ASN A 430 -12.70 -2.65 34.07
C ASN A 430 -14.17 -2.45 34.50
N VAL A 431 -14.53 -3.00 35.64
CA VAL A 431 -15.84 -2.82 36.30
C VAL A 431 -15.60 -2.12 37.63
N LYS A 432 -16.32 -1.01 37.88
CA LYS A 432 -16.26 -0.29 39.17
C LYS A 432 -17.40 -0.77 40.06
N VAL A 433 -17.07 -1.15 41.28
CA VAL A 433 -18.00 -1.65 42.31
C VAL A 433 -17.91 -0.70 43.50
N LYS A 434 -19.04 -0.33 44.11
CA LYS A 434 -19.03 0.37 45.41
C LYS A 434 -19.28 -0.62 46.53
N ASP A 435 -18.47 -0.58 47.57
CA ASP A 435 -18.78 -1.30 48.81
C ASP A 435 -19.81 -0.54 49.68
N LYS A 436 -20.19 -1.13 50.82
CA LYS A 436 -21.14 -0.54 51.78
C LYS A 436 -20.67 0.79 52.39
N GLU A 437 -19.37 1.08 52.30
CA GLU A 437 -18.73 2.29 52.84
C GLU A 437 -18.55 3.37 51.76
N GLY A 438 -18.95 3.09 50.52
CA GLY A 438 -18.87 3.98 49.37
C GLY A 438 -17.52 3.93 48.64
N ASN A 439 -16.62 3.02 49.02
CA ASN A 439 -15.32 2.89 48.36
C ASN A 439 -15.49 2.22 47.00
N VAL A 440 -14.88 2.82 45.98
CA VAL A 440 -14.93 2.30 44.61
C VAL A 440 -13.79 1.31 44.40
N LEU A 441 -14.16 0.05 44.20
CA LEU A 441 -13.28 -1.06 43.85
C LEU A 441 -13.30 -1.27 42.34
N GLU A 442 -12.15 -1.18 41.71
CA GLU A 442 -12.00 -1.42 40.27
C GLU A 442 -11.55 -2.87 40.03
N ILE A 443 -12.37 -3.63 39.31
CA ILE A 443 -12.17 -5.06 39.04
C ILE A 443 -11.88 -5.24 37.56
N ASP A 444 -10.81 -5.95 37.25
CA ASP A 444 -10.42 -6.33 35.89
C ASP A 444 -11.42 -7.36 35.32
N PHE A 445 -12.10 -7.00 34.23
CA PHE A 445 -13.19 -7.76 33.64
C PHE A 445 -12.76 -9.15 33.11
N PRO A 446 -11.62 -9.28 32.40
CA PRO A 446 -10.97 -10.56 32.14
C PRO A 446 -10.78 -11.47 33.36
N LYS A 447 -10.39 -10.93 34.52
CA LYS A 447 -10.18 -11.75 35.73
C LYS A 447 -11.48 -12.26 36.35
N LEU A 448 -12.57 -11.49 36.23
CA LEU A 448 -13.91 -11.91 36.64
C LEU A 448 -14.39 -13.13 35.84
N ARG A 449 -14.03 -13.20 34.55
CA ARG A 449 -14.36 -14.31 33.64
C ARG A 449 -13.63 -15.61 33.97
N GLU A 450 -12.38 -15.50 34.43
CA GLU A 450 -11.54 -16.65 34.78
C GLU A 450 -11.83 -17.19 36.20
N SER A 451 -12.59 -16.44 37.00
CA SER A 451 -13.00 -16.86 38.34
C SER A 451 -14.10 -17.91 38.28
N LYS A 452 -14.01 -18.97 39.10
CA LYS A 452 -15.12 -19.93 39.24
C LYS A 452 -16.23 -19.31 40.08
N TYR A 453 -17.41 -19.10 39.49
CA TYR A 453 -18.60 -18.66 40.19
C TYR A 453 -19.81 -19.54 39.87
N LYS A 454 -20.82 -19.53 40.74
CA LYS A 454 -22.11 -20.18 40.56
C LYS A 454 -23.20 -19.12 40.62
N ILE A 455 -24.09 -19.12 39.64
CA ILE A 455 -25.26 -18.25 39.64
C ILE A 455 -26.44 -19.05 40.18
N THR A 456 -27.14 -18.54 41.19
CA THR A 456 -28.43 -19.06 41.65
C THR A 456 -29.51 -18.02 41.40
N LYS A 457 -30.68 -18.49 40.97
CA LYS A 457 -31.85 -17.64 40.80
C LYS A 457 -32.72 -17.75 42.03
N GLU A 458 -32.95 -16.63 42.69
CA GLU A 458 -33.90 -16.53 43.78
C GLU A 458 -34.98 -15.50 43.43
N TYR A 459 -36.13 -15.64 44.06
CA TYR A 459 -37.18 -14.64 44.00
C TYR A 459 -37.06 -13.77 45.25
N ASP A 460 -37.05 -12.46 45.07
CA ASP A 460 -37.16 -11.55 46.20
C ASP A 460 -38.58 -11.61 46.82
N SER A 461 -38.75 -10.93 47.95
CA SER A 461 -40.04 -10.84 48.65
C SER A 461 -41.16 -10.16 47.86
N SER A 462 -40.85 -9.56 46.70
CA SER A 462 -41.79 -8.96 45.75
C SER A 462 -42.11 -9.85 44.54
N GLY A 463 -41.51 -11.04 44.46
CA GLY A 463 -41.72 -12.00 43.36
C GLY A 463 -40.88 -11.70 42.12
N LYS A 464 -39.88 -10.82 42.21
CA LYS A 464 -38.97 -10.48 41.11
C LYS A 464 -37.74 -11.38 41.14
N PHE A 465 -37.25 -11.77 39.95
CA PHE A 465 -36.04 -12.58 39.83
C PHE A 465 -34.80 -11.77 40.21
N VAL A 466 -33.96 -12.35 41.08
CA VAL A 466 -32.64 -11.85 41.42
C VAL A 466 -31.61 -12.96 41.14
N ASP A 467 -30.62 -12.65 40.31
CA ASP A 467 -29.47 -13.53 40.08
C ASP A 467 -28.45 -13.27 41.21
N LYS A 468 -28.20 -14.27 42.07
CA LYS A 468 -27.13 -14.24 43.08
C LYS A 468 -25.89 -14.93 42.54
N VAL A 469 -24.72 -14.33 42.76
CA VAL A 469 -23.43 -14.87 42.30
C VAL A 469 -22.58 -15.29 43.49
N PHE A 470 -22.19 -16.57 43.48
CA PHE A 470 -21.37 -17.20 44.50
C PHE A 470 -19.98 -17.49 43.93
N PHE A 471 -18.94 -16.86 44.44
CA PHE A 471 -17.57 -17.19 44.05
C PHE A 471 -17.08 -18.44 44.77
N VAL A 472 -16.77 -19.48 43.99
CA VAL A 472 -16.46 -20.82 44.48
C VAL A 472 -14.98 -20.94 44.86
N GLU A 473 -14.08 -20.29 44.12
CA GLU A 473 -12.63 -20.34 44.38
C GLU A 473 -11.92 -19.00 44.06
N SER A 474 -10.91 -18.65 44.85
CA SER A 474 -10.16 -17.38 44.78
C SER A 474 -8.85 -17.53 44.00
N GLN A 475 -8.89 -17.98 42.73
CA GLN A 475 -7.67 -18.06 41.93
C GLN A 475 -7.34 -16.76 41.17
N SER A 476 -8.31 -15.86 40.99
CA SER A 476 -8.16 -14.68 40.12
C SER A 476 -8.88 -13.43 40.62
N ILE A 477 -9.43 -13.48 41.84
CA ILE A 477 -10.23 -12.40 42.42
C ILE A 477 -9.27 -11.37 43.08
N PRO A 478 -9.55 -10.04 43.01
CA PRO A 478 -8.78 -9.04 43.76
C PRO A 478 -8.63 -9.38 45.25
N GLU A 479 -7.46 -9.13 45.86
CA GLU A 479 -7.11 -9.53 47.25
C GLU A 479 -8.12 -9.08 48.33
N ASN A 480 -8.93 -8.08 48.01
CA ASN A 480 -9.98 -7.49 48.82
C ASN A 480 -11.34 -8.24 48.77
N VAL A 481 -11.47 -9.31 47.98
CA VAL A 481 -12.67 -10.17 47.93
C VAL A 481 -12.29 -11.62 48.23
N ARG A 482 -12.93 -12.23 49.24
CA ARG A 482 -12.63 -13.58 49.69
C ARG A 482 -13.59 -14.60 49.06
N ALA A 483 -13.08 -15.80 48.75
CA ALA A 483 -13.92 -16.94 48.39
C ALA A 483 -14.95 -17.24 49.49
N GLY A 484 -16.17 -17.60 49.10
CA GLY A 484 -17.30 -17.82 50.03
C GLY A 484 -18.05 -16.56 50.47
N THR A 485 -17.85 -15.42 49.78
CA THR A 485 -18.62 -14.19 50.02
C THR A 485 -19.76 -14.10 49.01
N ASP A 486 -20.99 -13.91 49.50
CA ASP A 486 -22.18 -13.72 48.66
C ASP A 486 -22.28 -12.27 48.20
N PHE A 487 -22.56 -12.08 46.91
CA PHE A 487 -22.82 -10.78 46.32
C PHE A 487 -24.18 -10.79 45.62
N GLU A 488 -24.95 -9.75 45.85
CA GLU A 488 -26.20 -9.50 45.14
C GLU A 488 -25.91 -8.53 44.00
N ILE A 489 -26.17 -8.93 42.76
CA ILE A 489 -25.95 -8.04 41.60
C ILE A 489 -27.30 -7.49 41.18
N VAL A 490 -27.53 -6.21 41.46
CA VAL A 490 -28.74 -5.49 41.08
C VAL A 490 -28.51 -4.87 39.70
N LEU A 491 -29.17 -5.45 38.70
CA LEU A 491 -29.23 -4.92 37.34
C LEU A 491 -30.46 -4.01 37.22
N THR A 492 -30.24 -2.71 37.24
CA THR A 492 -31.32 -1.74 36.97
C THR A 492 -31.27 -1.36 35.49
N VAL A 493 -32.20 -1.92 34.71
CA VAL A 493 -32.43 -1.51 33.33
C VAL A 493 -33.47 -0.39 33.36
N THR A 494 -33.06 0.82 33.01
CA THR A 494 -33.98 1.95 32.77
C THR A 494 -34.20 2.09 31.27
N GLU A 495 -35.44 2.39 30.86
CA GLU A 495 -35.83 2.66 29.46
C GLU A 495 -35.01 3.77 28.82
#